data_AF-A0A6A4W403-F1
#
_entry.id   AF-A0A6A4W403-F1
#
_cell.length_a   1.000
_cell.length_b   1.000
_cell.length_c   1.000
_cell.angle_alpha   90.00
_cell.angle_beta   90.00
_cell.angle_gamma   90.00
#
_symmetry.space_group_name_H-M   'P 1'
#
loop_
_entity.id
_entity.type
_entity.pdbx_description
1 polymer ?
#
loop_
_entity_poly.entity_id
_entity_poly.type
_entity_poly.pdbx_seq_one_letter_code
_entity_poly.pdbx_strand_id
1 'polypeptide(L)'
;MSDSIARDELVYNIEIGEGHLEVLENLESELEALGVEDESAHIADLHKAIGLGKRLLTRTEQAEAPPVPSAPPAMFKLDITVPRFKGDLLAWPEFWEFFEAYVHTNRGYSSVHKLCFLRQHLDGPAARAIQGLPLTADNYMVAVQILRERFGKDDIRKDLLITKLLNLPAVTSADNLKALRRLVDEAFGQSLIRLQRKT
;
A
#
# COMPACT_ATOMS: atom_id res chain seq x y z
N MET A 1 4.23 12.13 15.12
CA MET A 1 3.74 11.25 14.04
C MET A 1 2.48 11.79 13.37
N SER A 2 1.57 12.48 14.07
CA SER A 2 0.35 13.08 13.48
C SER A 2 0.60 14.33 12.63
N ASP A 3 1.59 15.17 12.99
CA ASP A 3 1.84 16.45 12.30
C ASP A 3 2.34 16.32 10.85
N SER A 4 3.05 15.23 10.52
CA SER A 4 3.57 15.02 9.15
C SER A 4 2.44 14.71 8.17
N ILE A 5 1.48 13.87 8.58
CA ILE A 5 0.37 13.45 7.73
C ILE A 5 -0.56 14.65 7.43
N ALA A 6 -0.87 15.45 8.45
CA ALA A 6 -1.70 16.64 8.28
C ALA A 6 -1.04 17.71 7.40
N ARG A 7 0.29 17.82 7.44
CA ARG A 7 1.06 18.70 6.57
C ARG A 7 1.05 18.21 5.12
N ASP A 8 1.33 16.93 4.90
CA ASP A 8 1.35 16.32 3.57
C ASP A 8 -0.03 16.39 2.90
N GLU A 9 -1.10 16.18 3.67
CA GLU A 9 -2.48 16.34 3.22
C GLU A 9 -2.83 17.80 2.87
N LEU A 10 -2.34 18.77 3.65
CA LEU A 10 -2.52 20.19 3.36
C LEU A 10 -1.77 20.62 2.08
N VAL A 11 -0.55 20.12 1.86
CA VAL A 11 0.22 20.37 0.62
C VAL A 11 -0.54 19.85 -0.60
N TYR A 12 -1.03 18.61 -0.52
CA TYR A 12 -1.82 17.99 -1.60
C TYR A 12 -3.11 18.77 -1.90
N ASN A 13 -3.84 19.19 -0.85
CA ASN A 13 -5.07 19.96 -1.03
C ASN A 13 -4.82 21.36 -1.61
N ILE A 14 -3.66 21.97 -1.33
CA ILE A 14 -3.25 23.23 -1.96
C ILE A 14 -2.98 23.03 -3.45
N GLU A 15 -2.26 21.97 -3.84
CA GLU A 15 -1.96 21.65 -5.24
C GLU A 15 -3.24 21.41 -6.07
N ILE A 16 -4.21 20.67 -5.50
CA ILE A 16 -5.53 20.49 -6.13
C ILE A 16 -6.29 21.81 -6.24
N GLY A 17 -6.25 22.65 -5.19
CA GLY A 17 -6.88 23.96 -5.19
C GLY A 17 -6.31 24.88 -6.28
N GLU A 18 -4.99 24.86 -6.48
CA GLU A 18 -4.32 25.63 -7.54
C GLU A 18 -4.74 25.18 -8.94
N GLY A 19 -4.87 23.87 -9.15
CA GLY A 19 -5.38 23.34 -10.43
C GLY A 19 -6.83 23.75 -10.70
N HIS A 20 -7.70 23.76 -9.69
CA HIS A 20 -9.07 24.25 -9.84
C HIS A 20 -9.11 25.75 -10.14
N LEU A 21 -8.23 26.53 -9.51
CA LEU A 21 -8.14 27.96 -9.71
C LEU A 21 -7.74 28.29 -11.16
N GLU A 22 -6.75 27.60 -11.72
CA GLU A 22 -6.34 27.78 -13.13
C GLU A 22 -7.51 27.51 -14.10
N VAL A 23 -8.31 26.46 -13.86
CA VAL A 23 -9.48 26.17 -14.68
C VAL A 23 -10.55 27.27 -14.57
N LEU A 24 -10.79 27.78 -13.36
CA LEU A 24 -11.78 28.83 -13.13
C LEU A 24 -11.36 30.17 -13.73
N GLU A 25 -10.08 30.56 -13.63
CA GLU A 25 -9.55 31.79 -14.24
C GLU A 25 -9.64 31.77 -15.77
N ASN A 26 -9.39 30.60 -16.38
CA ASN A 26 -9.58 30.41 -17.81
C ASN A 26 -11.06 30.59 -18.22
N LEU A 27 -11.99 30.04 -17.42
CA LEU A 27 -13.43 30.20 -17.66
C LEU A 27 -13.91 31.63 -17.43
N GLU A 28 -13.41 32.32 -16.41
CA GLU A 28 -13.70 33.74 -16.15
C GLU A 28 -13.25 34.59 -17.35
N SER A 29 -12.05 34.32 -17.88
CA SER A 29 -11.54 35.00 -19.08
C SER A 29 -12.43 34.75 -20.32
N GLU A 30 -12.97 33.54 -20.48
CA GLU A 30 -13.92 33.22 -21.56
C GLU A 30 -15.27 33.93 -21.37
N LEU A 31 -15.78 34.02 -20.13
CA LEU A 31 -17.02 34.72 -19.81
C LEU A 31 -16.89 36.24 -19.97
N GLU A 32 -15.77 36.82 -19.56
CA GLU A 32 -15.43 38.23 -19.81
C GLU A 32 -15.40 38.54 -21.31
N ALA A 33 -14.83 37.64 -22.13
CA ALA A 33 -14.84 37.77 -23.58
C ALA A 33 -16.26 37.73 -24.19
N LEU A 34 -17.21 37.11 -23.50
CA LEU A 34 -18.63 37.06 -23.84
C LEU A 34 -19.45 38.21 -23.20
N GLY A 35 -18.81 39.09 -22.42
CA GLY A 35 -19.45 40.20 -21.72
C GLY A 35 -20.34 39.78 -20.54
N VAL A 36 -20.09 38.59 -19.99
CA VAL A 36 -20.79 38.06 -18.81
C VAL A 36 -19.86 38.24 -17.61
N GLU A 37 -20.22 39.16 -16.71
CA GLU A 37 -19.49 39.36 -15.46
C GLU A 37 -19.85 38.26 -14.44
N ASP A 38 -18.86 37.76 -13.70
CA ASP A 38 -19.07 36.84 -12.57
C ASP A 38 -19.41 37.61 -11.30
N GLU A 39 -20.60 37.36 -10.73
CA GLU A 39 -21.05 37.96 -9.46
C GLU A 39 -20.70 37.09 -8.24
N SER A 40 -20.16 35.88 -8.43
CA SER A 40 -20.06 34.85 -7.38
C SER A 40 -18.86 34.99 -6.44
N ALA A 41 -17.87 35.83 -6.79
CA ALA A 41 -16.61 36.02 -6.05
C ALA A 41 -15.85 34.71 -5.72
N HIS A 42 -16.21 33.60 -6.37
CA HIS A 42 -15.78 32.25 -5.99
C HIS A 42 -14.27 32.04 -6.19
N ILE A 43 -13.73 32.62 -7.26
CA ILE A 43 -12.30 32.61 -7.59
C ILE A 43 -11.49 33.34 -6.52
N ALA A 44 -11.95 34.51 -6.07
CA ALA A 44 -11.28 35.30 -5.04
C ALA A 44 -11.26 34.57 -3.68
N ASP A 45 -12.36 33.89 -3.31
CA ASP A 45 -12.45 33.10 -2.09
C ASP A 45 -11.53 31.87 -2.11
N LEU A 46 -11.45 31.18 -3.25
CA LEU A 46 -10.55 30.04 -3.43
C LEU A 46 -9.08 30.48 -3.35
N HIS A 47 -8.73 31.57 -4.03
CA HIS A 47 -7.40 32.21 -3.95
C HIS A 47 -7.00 32.52 -2.50
N LYS A 48 -7.94 33.09 -1.72
CA LYS A 48 -7.73 33.43 -0.32
C LYS A 48 -7.53 32.19 0.55
N ALA A 49 -8.31 31.12 0.32
CA ALA A 49 -8.19 29.85 1.03
C ALA A 49 -6.83 29.17 0.78
N ILE A 50 -6.39 29.11 -0.48
CA ILE A 50 -5.07 28.59 -0.88
C ILE A 50 -3.94 29.41 -0.21
N GLY A 51 -4.05 30.74 -0.24
CA GLY A 51 -3.08 31.64 0.39
C GLY A 51 -3.01 31.48 1.92
N LEU A 52 -4.13 31.19 2.59
CA LEU A 52 -4.15 30.88 4.02
C LEU A 52 -3.44 29.54 4.31
N GLY A 53 -3.68 28.52 3.49
CA GLY A 53 -3.02 27.21 3.60
C GLY A 53 -1.49 27.31 3.48
N LYS A 54 -1.00 28.00 2.45
CA LYS A 54 0.44 28.23 2.24
C LYS A 54 1.09 28.95 3.43
N ARG A 55 0.44 29.97 3.99
CA ARG A 55 0.95 30.68 5.18
C ARG A 55 1.05 29.80 6.42
N LEU A 56 0.12 28.84 6.58
CA LEU A 56 0.20 27.88 7.68
C LEU A 56 1.37 26.92 7.49
N LEU A 57 1.62 26.44 6.27
CA LEU A 57 2.81 25.65 5.95
C LEU A 57 4.10 26.40 6.33
N THR A 58 4.28 27.63 5.86
CA THR A 58 5.48 28.43 6.15
C THR A 58 5.66 28.74 7.65
N ARG A 59 4.57 28.90 8.41
CA ARG A 59 4.64 29.07 9.87
C ARG A 59 5.00 27.78 10.60
N THR A 60 4.54 26.63 10.11
CA THR A 60 4.95 25.34 10.66
C THR A 60 6.41 25.01 10.34
N GLU A 61 6.96 25.57 9.25
CA GLU A 61 8.38 25.49 8.90
C GLU A 61 9.23 26.44 9.76
N GLN A 62 8.75 27.65 10.05
CA GLN A 62 9.47 28.64 10.86
C GLN A 62 9.40 28.40 12.38
N ALA A 63 8.44 27.61 12.87
CA ALA A 63 8.39 27.17 14.26
C ALA A 63 9.51 26.18 14.63
N GLU A 64 10.30 25.75 13.65
CA GLU A 64 11.48 24.89 13.79
C GLU A 64 12.76 25.76 13.64
N ALA A 65 13.33 26.28 14.74
CA ALA A 65 14.57 27.07 14.74
C ALA A 65 15.54 26.56 15.82
N PRO A 66 16.85 26.90 15.78
CA PRO A 66 17.89 26.72 14.74
C PRO A 66 18.67 25.38 14.97
N PRO A 67 19.74 25.02 14.22
CA PRO A 67 20.23 23.64 14.17
C PRO A 67 21.12 23.31 15.37
N VAL A 68 20.61 22.49 16.29
CA VAL A 68 21.47 21.64 17.14
C VAL A 68 21.91 20.47 16.26
N PRO A 69 23.18 20.03 16.27
CA PRO A 69 23.60 18.84 15.51
C PRO A 69 23.03 17.59 16.18
N SER A 70 21.72 17.35 16.03
CA SER A 70 21.14 16.05 16.29
C SER A 70 21.46 15.17 15.09
N ALA A 71 22.09 14.04 15.38
CA ALA A 71 22.35 12.96 14.44
C ALA A 71 21.12 12.76 13.52
N PRO A 72 21.33 12.42 12.24
CA PRO A 72 20.24 12.27 11.28
C PRO A 72 19.12 11.44 11.91
N PRO A 73 17.84 11.81 11.70
CA PRO A 73 16.75 10.98 12.17
C PRO A 73 17.08 9.59 11.68
N ALA A 74 17.21 8.65 12.61
CA ALA A 74 17.10 7.27 12.26
C ALA A 74 15.72 7.17 11.63
N MET A 75 15.68 7.33 10.30
CA MET A 75 14.74 6.66 9.45
C MET A 75 14.70 5.29 10.11
N PHE A 76 13.59 4.96 10.76
CA PHE A 76 13.27 3.57 10.99
C PHE A 76 13.04 3.04 9.58
N LYS A 77 14.14 2.86 8.86
CA LYS A 77 14.33 1.92 7.80
C LYS A 77 14.25 0.61 8.55
N LEU A 78 13.02 0.27 8.92
CA LEU A 78 12.66 -1.11 9.07
C LEU A 78 13.06 -1.65 7.70
N ASP A 79 14.18 -2.36 7.63
CA ASP A 79 14.59 -3.09 6.43
C ASP A 79 13.53 -4.18 6.24
N ILE A 80 12.31 -3.76 5.90
CA ILE A 80 11.20 -4.67 5.66
C ILE A 80 11.48 -5.25 4.30
N THR A 81 12.25 -6.33 4.33
CA THR A 81 12.51 -7.13 3.15
C THR A 81 11.18 -7.77 2.83
N VAL A 82 10.44 -7.23 1.86
CA VAL A 82 9.22 -7.87 1.38
C VAL A 82 9.59 -9.32 1.05
N PRO A 83 8.97 -10.32 1.71
CA PRO A 83 9.38 -11.70 1.59
C PRO A 83 9.24 -12.14 0.14
N ARG A 84 10.28 -12.83 -0.37
CA ARG A 84 10.23 -13.35 -1.74
C ARG A 84 9.24 -14.50 -1.81
N PHE A 85 8.31 -14.43 -2.75
CA PHE A 85 7.31 -15.46 -2.96
C PHE A 85 7.69 -16.37 -4.13
N LYS A 86 7.92 -17.66 -3.81
CA LYS A 86 8.33 -18.68 -4.79
C LYS A 86 7.15 -19.45 -5.39
N GLY A 87 5.91 -19.24 -4.94
CA GLY A 87 4.75 -20.00 -5.39
C GLY A 87 4.24 -21.07 -4.43
N ASP A 88 4.63 -21.02 -3.15
CA ASP A 88 4.10 -21.94 -2.13
C ASP A 88 2.69 -21.51 -1.69
N LEU A 89 1.71 -22.41 -1.86
CA LEU A 89 0.32 -22.18 -1.47
C LEU A 89 0.17 -21.85 0.02
N LEU A 90 1.02 -22.42 0.89
CA LEU A 90 0.93 -22.17 2.34
C LEU A 90 1.45 -20.78 2.73
N ALA A 91 2.42 -20.25 1.98
CA ALA A 91 3.04 -18.95 2.20
C ALA A 91 2.33 -17.80 1.47
N TRP A 92 1.43 -18.11 0.52
CA TRP A 92 0.68 -17.10 -0.23
C TRP A 92 -0.08 -16.09 0.63
N PRO A 93 -0.83 -16.48 1.68
CA PRO A 93 -1.59 -15.54 2.51
C PRO A 93 -0.69 -14.53 3.20
N GLU A 94 0.42 -14.99 3.79
CA GLU A 94 1.39 -14.14 4.47
C GLU A 94 2.03 -13.15 3.50
N PHE A 95 2.46 -13.64 2.33
CA PHE A 95 3.00 -12.80 1.28
C PHE A 95 1.98 -11.75 0.81
N TRP A 96 0.75 -12.17 0.52
CA TRP A 96 -0.27 -11.27 -0.03
C TRP A 96 -0.72 -10.23 0.99
N GLU A 97 -0.96 -10.61 2.25
CA GLU A 97 -1.33 -9.66 3.31
C GLU A 97 -0.24 -8.60 3.51
N PHE A 98 1.03 -9.02 3.48
CA PHE A 98 2.16 -8.11 3.53
C PHE A 98 2.19 -7.20 2.29
N PHE A 99 2.17 -7.78 1.08
CA PHE A 99 2.22 -7.01 -0.15
C PHE A 99 1.04 -6.03 -0.27
N GLU A 100 -0.13 -6.42 0.23
CA GLU A 100 -1.33 -5.59 0.23
C GLU A 100 -1.18 -4.36 1.13
N ALA A 101 -0.68 -4.56 2.35
CA ALA A 101 -0.49 -3.49 3.33
C ALA A 101 0.59 -2.48 2.91
N TYR A 102 1.68 -2.93 2.30
CA TYR A 102 2.84 -2.07 2.01
C TYR A 102 2.89 -1.52 0.57
N VAL A 103 2.34 -2.26 -0.40
CA VAL A 103 2.47 -1.93 -1.83
C VAL A 103 1.12 -1.74 -2.51
N HIS A 104 0.17 -2.66 -2.35
CA HIS A 104 -1.11 -2.61 -3.08
C HIS A 104 -1.97 -1.40 -2.69
N THR A 105 -2.15 -1.18 -1.38
CA THR A 105 -2.98 -0.10 -0.83
C THR A 105 -2.28 1.26 -0.83
N ASN A 106 -0.96 1.27 -0.97
CA ASN A 106 -0.17 2.49 -1.01
C ASN A 106 -0.49 3.30 -2.28
N ARG A 107 -1.06 4.50 -2.11
CA ARG A 107 -1.44 5.41 -3.20
C ARG A 107 -0.26 6.21 -3.77
N GLY A 108 0.88 6.22 -3.09
CA GLY A 108 2.12 6.85 -3.56
C GLY A 108 2.85 6.05 -4.67
N TYR A 109 2.45 4.80 -4.93
CA TYR A 109 2.96 4.02 -6.05
C TYR A 109 1.97 4.00 -7.21
N SER A 110 2.43 4.33 -8.41
CA SER A 110 1.65 4.09 -9.63
C SER A 110 1.54 2.59 -9.93
N SER A 111 0.53 2.17 -10.69
CA SER A 111 0.32 0.76 -11.05
C SER A 111 1.55 0.11 -11.70
N VAL A 112 2.30 0.87 -12.52
CA VAL A 112 3.55 0.40 -13.12
C VAL A 112 4.62 0.14 -12.06
N HIS A 113 4.79 1.04 -11.09
CA HIS A 113 5.72 0.84 -9.97
C HIS A 113 5.31 -0.37 -9.13
N LYS A 114 4.02 -0.52 -8.82
CA LYS A 114 3.50 -1.69 -8.09
C LYS A 114 3.77 -2.99 -8.83
N LEU A 115 3.64 -3.03 -10.16
CA LEU A 115 3.96 -4.20 -10.97
C LEU A 115 5.47 -4.49 -11.00
N CYS A 116 6.31 -3.45 -11.03
CA CYS A 116 7.76 -3.59 -10.93
C CYS A 116 8.17 -4.20 -9.58
N PHE A 117 7.65 -3.65 -8.47
CA PHE A 117 7.85 -4.21 -7.13
C PHE A 117 7.35 -5.66 -7.04
N LEU A 118 6.16 -5.94 -7.57
CA LEU A 118 5.62 -7.29 -7.61
C LEU A 118 6.60 -8.26 -8.29
N ARG A 119 7.15 -7.91 -9.46
CA ARG A 119 8.12 -8.77 -10.17
C ARG A 119 9.41 -8.98 -9.39
N GLN A 120 9.90 -7.99 -8.65
CA GLN A 120 11.13 -8.10 -7.87
C GLN A 120 10.99 -9.03 -6.65
N HIS A 121 9.78 -9.20 -6.14
CA HIS A 121 9.48 -10.04 -4.98
C HIS A 121 8.89 -11.41 -5.34
N LEU A 122 8.82 -11.74 -6.62
CA LEU A 122 8.42 -13.06 -7.09
C LEU A 122 9.63 -13.85 -7.58
N ASP A 123 9.65 -15.14 -7.27
CA ASP A 123 10.65 -16.08 -7.74
C ASP A 123 10.00 -17.36 -8.27
N GLY A 124 10.78 -18.15 -9.01
CA GLY A 124 10.42 -19.51 -9.40
C GLY A 124 9.05 -19.61 -10.09
N PRO A 125 8.19 -20.57 -9.69
CA PRO A 125 6.84 -20.73 -10.23
C PRO A 125 5.98 -19.46 -10.25
N ALA A 126 6.10 -18.59 -9.24
CA ALA A 126 5.27 -17.39 -9.14
C ALA A 126 5.73 -16.31 -10.12
N ALA A 127 7.04 -16.10 -10.25
CA ALA A 127 7.59 -15.19 -11.26
C ALA A 127 7.20 -15.61 -12.69
N ARG A 128 7.30 -16.92 -12.98
CA ARG A 128 6.91 -17.48 -14.29
C ARG A 128 5.43 -17.26 -14.62
N ALA A 129 4.55 -17.13 -13.62
CA ALA A 129 3.12 -16.94 -13.83
C ALA A 129 2.80 -15.60 -14.51
N ILE A 130 3.60 -14.56 -14.23
CA ILE A 130 3.36 -13.20 -14.73
C ILE A 130 4.47 -12.68 -15.67
N GLN A 131 5.49 -13.50 -15.95
CA GLN A 131 6.65 -13.10 -16.74
C GLN A 131 6.29 -12.61 -18.16
N GLY A 132 5.25 -13.18 -18.75
CA GLY A 132 4.76 -12.82 -20.08
C GLY A 132 3.99 -11.50 -20.16
N LEU A 133 3.68 -10.87 -19.01
CA LEU A 133 2.97 -9.59 -18.98
C LEU A 133 3.93 -8.42 -19.24
N PRO A 134 3.61 -7.52 -20.18
CA PRO A 134 4.30 -6.24 -20.33
C PRO A 134 4.21 -5.40 -19.06
N LEU A 135 5.28 -4.63 -18.77
CA LEU A 135 5.35 -3.73 -17.61
C LEU A 135 4.54 -2.44 -17.88
N THR A 136 3.22 -2.54 -17.86
CA THR A 136 2.28 -1.42 -18.07
C THR A 136 1.31 -1.27 -16.90
N ALA A 137 0.66 -0.11 -16.80
CA ALA A 137 -0.27 0.18 -15.71
C ALA A 137 -1.46 -0.79 -15.71
N ASP A 138 -2.00 -1.07 -16.90
CA ASP A 138 -3.18 -1.92 -17.10
C ASP A 138 -2.92 -3.37 -16.67
N ASN A 139 -1.68 -3.83 -16.83
CA ASN A 139 -1.30 -5.21 -16.52
C ASN A 139 -1.06 -5.47 -15.03
N TYR A 140 -1.04 -4.44 -14.18
CA TYR A 140 -0.88 -4.65 -12.74
C TYR A 140 -2.02 -5.49 -12.16
N MET A 141 -3.26 -5.10 -12.44
CA MET A 141 -4.43 -5.82 -11.92
C MET A 141 -4.53 -7.23 -12.51
N VAL A 142 -4.15 -7.39 -13.78
CA VAL A 142 -4.07 -8.71 -14.45
C VAL A 142 -3.05 -9.62 -13.75
N ALA A 143 -1.86 -9.08 -13.42
CA ALA A 143 -0.84 -9.83 -12.71
C ALA A 143 -1.31 -10.28 -11.32
N VAL A 144 -1.97 -9.39 -10.57
CA VAL A 144 -2.56 -9.71 -9.26
C VAL A 144 -3.61 -10.81 -9.38
N GLN A 145 -4.49 -10.72 -10.38
CA GLN A 145 -5.53 -11.72 -10.60
C GLN A 145 -4.93 -13.10 -10.90
N ILE A 146 -3.95 -13.20 -11.80
CA ILE A 146 -3.28 -14.46 -12.13
C ILE A 146 -2.65 -15.10 -10.89
N LEU A 147 -2.00 -14.30 -10.04
CA LEU A 147 -1.39 -14.82 -8.82
C LEU A 147 -2.44 -15.29 -7.80
N ARG A 148 -3.52 -14.53 -7.60
CA ARG A 148 -4.63 -14.93 -6.73
C ARG A 148 -5.32 -16.20 -7.22
N GLU A 149 -5.60 -16.31 -8.52
CA GLU A 149 -6.23 -17.50 -9.10
C GLU A 149 -5.34 -18.73 -8.95
N ARG A 150 -4.02 -18.57 -9.11
CA ARG A 150 -3.09 -19.69 -9.07
C ARG A 150 -2.69 -20.11 -7.66
N PHE A 151 -2.53 -19.15 -6.75
CA PHE A 151 -1.94 -19.38 -5.43
C PHE A 151 -2.89 -19.06 -4.26
N GLY A 152 -3.92 -18.26 -4.46
CA GLY A 152 -4.94 -17.89 -3.46
C GLY A 152 -6.07 -18.90 -3.29
N LYS A 153 -5.83 -20.17 -3.57
CA LYS A 153 -6.84 -21.23 -3.48
C LYS A 153 -6.95 -21.75 -2.05
N ASP A 154 -7.80 -21.09 -1.27
CA ASP A 154 -8.01 -21.41 0.14
C ASP A 154 -8.46 -22.86 0.39
N ASP A 155 -9.28 -23.41 -0.48
CA ASP A 155 -9.80 -24.77 -0.30
C ASP A 155 -8.72 -25.83 -0.51
N ILE A 156 -7.90 -25.69 -1.56
CA ILE A 156 -6.74 -26.57 -1.82
C ILE A 156 -5.72 -26.47 -0.68
N ARG A 157 -5.54 -25.27 -0.12
CA ARG A 157 -4.63 -25.06 1.01
C ARG A 157 -5.10 -25.80 2.27
N LYS A 158 -6.39 -25.76 2.58
CA LYS A 158 -6.98 -26.51 3.70
C LYS A 158 -6.82 -28.00 3.49
N ASP A 159 -7.13 -28.50 2.29
CA ASP A 159 -7.02 -29.94 1.97
C ASP A 159 -5.57 -30.42 2.08
N LEU A 160 -4.61 -29.63 1.64
CA LEU A 160 -3.18 -29.93 1.79
C LEU A 160 -2.76 -30.01 3.26
N LEU A 161 -3.24 -29.08 4.09
CA LEU A 161 -2.94 -29.03 5.51
C LEU A 161 -3.56 -30.22 6.26
N ILE A 162 -4.81 -30.56 5.95
CA ILE A 162 -5.50 -31.74 6.47
C ILE A 162 -4.75 -33.01 6.06
N THR A 163 -4.38 -33.12 4.79
CA THR A 163 -3.61 -34.27 4.28
C THR A 163 -2.25 -34.40 4.99
N LYS A 164 -1.56 -33.29 5.25
CA LYS A 164 -0.32 -33.29 6.03
C LYS A 164 -0.54 -33.75 7.46
N LEU A 165 -1.62 -33.31 8.11
CA LEU A 165 -1.98 -33.74 9.47
C LEU A 165 -2.30 -35.24 9.53
N LEU A 166 -3.06 -35.75 8.56
CA LEU A 166 -3.47 -37.16 8.50
C LEU A 166 -2.32 -38.11 8.17
N ASN A 167 -1.32 -37.64 7.42
CA ASN A 167 -0.14 -38.42 7.04
C ASN A 167 1.02 -38.32 8.05
N LEU A 168 0.78 -37.73 9.23
CA LEU A 168 1.80 -37.73 10.27
C LEU A 168 2.06 -39.15 10.77
N PRO A 169 3.33 -39.54 10.96
CA PRO A 169 3.65 -40.84 11.53
C PRO A 169 3.05 -40.96 12.94
N ALA A 170 2.64 -42.17 13.31
CA ALA A 170 2.14 -42.46 14.64
C ALA A 170 3.10 -41.87 15.70
N VAL A 171 2.55 -41.18 16.68
CA VAL A 171 3.34 -40.47 17.70
C VAL A 171 4.04 -41.49 18.59
N THR A 172 5.24 -41.89 18.19
CA THR A 172 6.08 -42.87 18.89
C THR A 172 7.28 -42.22 19.58
N SER A 173 7.53 -40.94 19.34
CA SER A 173 8.63 -40.17 19.94
C SER A 173 8.17 -38.76 20.31
N ALA A 174 8.84 -38.15 21.30
CA ALA A 174 8.66 -36.75 21.69
C ALA A 174 8.88 -35.77 20.52
N ASP A 175 9.65 -36.15 19.51
CA ASP A 175 9.84 -35.35 18.29
C ASP A 175 8.59 -35.30 17.41
N ASN A 176 7.76 -36.36 17.41
CA ASN A 176 6.48 -36.38 16.69
C ASN A 176 5.47 -35.43 17.35
N LEU A 177 5.50 -35.30 18.68
CA LEU A 177 4.70 -34.30 19.41
C LEU A 177 5.11 -32.87 19.04
N LYS A 178 6.40 -32.59 18.91
CA LYS A 178 6.89 -31.27 18.46
C LYS A 178 6.48 -30.97 17.01
N ALA A 179 6.55 -31.97 16.12
CA ALA A 179 6.12 -31.82 14.73
C ALA A 179 4.61 -31.59 14.62
N LEU A 180 3.80 -32.34 15.37
CA LEU A 180 2.36 -32.14 15.47
C LEU A 180 2.04 -30.73 16.00
N ARG A 181 2.70 -30.32 17.07
CA ARG A 181 2.52 -29.00 17.66
C ARG A 181 2.88 -27.88 16.70
N ARG A 182 3.98 -28.01 15.94
CA ARG A 182 4.34 -27.05 14.87
C ARG A 182 3.29 -26.96 13.77
N LEU A 183 2.75 -28.09 13.31
CA LEU A 183 1.70 -28.08 12.28
C LEU A 183 0.38 -27.48 12.77
N VAL A 184 0.02 -27.77 14.02
CA VAL A 184 -1.09 -27.11 14.71
C VAL A 184 -0.80 -25.61 14.82
N ASP A 185 0.38 -25.20 15.26
CA ASP A 185 0.76 -23.79 15.37
C ASP A 185 0.79 -23.09 14.00
N GLU A 186 1.14 -23.77 12.90
CA GLU A 186 1.04 -23.24 11.53
C GLU A 186 -0.43 -23.10 11.08
N ALA A 187 -1.28 -24.08 11.41
CA ALA A 187 -2.71 -24.06 11.10
C ALA A 187 -3.47 -22.98 11.87
N PHE A 188 -3.18 -22.85 13.16
CA PHE A 188 -3.86 -21.95 14.09
C PHE A 188 -3.20 -20.57 14.18
N GLY A 189 -1.89 -20.45 13.92
CA GLY A 189 -1.16 -19.17 13.85
C GLY A 189 -1.67 -18.26 12.73
N GLN A 190 -2.06 -18.83 11.58
CA GLN A 190 -2.74 -18.09 10.51
C GLN A 190 -4.16 -17.65 10.88
N SER A 191 -4.75 -18.22 11.94
CA SER A 191 -6.11 -17.92 12.41
C SER A 191 -6.13 -16.91 13.57
N LEU A 192 -5.11 -16.89 14.44
CA LEU A 192 -5.04 -16.00 15.61
C LEU A 192 -4.73 -14.53 15.27
N ILE A 193 -4.04 -14.25 14.16
CA ILE A 193 -3.85 -12.88 13.66
C ILE A 193 -5.19 -12.27 13.19
N ARG A 194 -6.16 -13.10 12.79
CA ARG A 194 -7.47 -12.65 12.28
C ARG A 194 -8.47 -12.25 13.37
N LEU A 195 -8.23 -12.65 14.62
CA LEU A 195 -9.14 -12.40 15.76
C LEU A 195 -8.73 -11.22 16.64
N GLN A 196 -7.57 -10.59 16.40
CA GLN A 196 -7.13 -9.38 17.13
C GLN A 196 -7.38 -8.07 16.37
N ARG A 197 -7.96 -8.12 15.15
CA ARG A 197 -8.25 -6.94 14.32
C ARG A 197 -9.74 -6.55 14.26
N LYS A 198 -10.57 -7.20 15.08
CA LYS A 198 -12.03 -6.99 15.18
C LYS A 198 -12.47 -6.78 16.64
N THR A 199 -11.90 -5.76 17.26
CA THR A 199 -12.43 -5.06 18.45
C THR A 199 -11.91 -3.65 18.38
#